data_AF-A0A662S9X4-F1
#
_entry.id   AF-A0A662S9X4-F1
#
_cell.length_a   1.000
_cell.length_b   1.000
_cell.length_c   1.000
_cell.angle_alpha   90.00
_cell.angle_beta   90.00
_cell.angle_gamma   90.00
#
_symmetry.space_group_name_H-M   'P 1'
#
loop_
_entity.id
_entity.type
_entity.pdbx_description
1 polymer ?
#
loop_
_entity_poly.entity_id
_entity_poly.type
_entity_poly.pdbx_seq_one_letter_code
_entity_poly.pdbx_strand_id
1 'polypeptide(L)'
;MSDFEVVYLANASDIGSGNFTVTADSGTNQTIANGDTLNIAGGTGIDSVVGATDKVTLNIDSTVVTLTDSQTLTNKTLTSPVLNTGVSGTAFLDEDDMASDSDTKLASQQSIKAYIDAVVAGDISINYISGATYTSLQDWVDTIQSAGKISGGAITDNGNGTVAVAAGTGFIKTTDSDTGSSKFFDWSQDAAVSLTDNSSNYIYIEYNSGSPQVATATT
;
A
#
# COMPACT_ATOMS: atom_id res chain seq x y z
N MET A 1 32.24 96.37 -31.65
CA MET A 1 31.40 95.53 -30.78
C MET A 1 30.99 94.33 -31.61
N SER A 2 31.61 93.18 -31.39
CA SER A 2 31.07 91.90 -31.86
C SER A 2 30.33 91.29 -30.69
N ASP A 3 29.02 91.18 -30.84
CA ASP A 3 28.10 90.62 -29.87
C ASP A 3 28.53 89.19 -29.53
N PHE A 4 28.72 88.89 -28.25
CA PHE A 4 29.00 87.53 -27.79
C PHE A 4 27.66 86.91 -27.38
N GLU A 5 27.04 86.17 -28.30
CA GLU A 5 25.79 85.46 -28.04
C GLU A 5 26.09 84.20 -27.22
N VAL A 6 25.83 84.27 -25.91
CA VAL A 6 25.84 83.08 -25.05
C VAL A 6 24.57 82.29 -25.34
N VAL A 7 24.67 81.30 -26.23
CA VAL A 7 23.60 80.32 -26.43
C VAL A 7 23.52 79.43 -25.20
N TYR A 8 22.57 79.72 -24.31
CA TYR A 8 22.16 78.77 -23.29
C TYR A 8 21.41 77.63 -23.98
N LEU A 9 22.11 76.53 -24.23
CA LEU A 9 21.44 75.27 -24.53
C LEU A 9 20.66 74.90 -23.26
N ALA A 10 19.33 74.95 -23.35
CA ALA A 10 18.47 74.47 -22.26
C ALA A 10 18.90 73.04 -21.94
N ASN A 11 19.25 72.78 -20.67
CA ASN A 11 19.35 71.41 -20.18
C ASN A 11 17.96 70.81 -20.30
N ALA A 12 17.71 70.10 -21.40
CA ALA A 12 16.56 69.23 -21.51
C ALA A 12 16.77 68.12 -20.49
N SER A 13 16.28 68.35 -19.26
CA SER A 13 15.87 67.25 -18.39
C SER A 13 14.68 66.62 -19.10
N ASP A 14 14.97 65.70 -20.01
CA ASP A 14 14.08 65.10 -21.00
C ASP A 14 13.12 64.09 -20.34
N ILE A 15 12.49 64.50 -19.24
CA ILE A 15 11.33 63.86 -18.65
C ILE A 15 10.29 64.97 -18.60
N GLY A 16 9.55 65.11 -19.70
CA GLY A 16 8.58 66.17 -19.91
C GLY A 16 7.63 66.30 -18.72
N SER A 17 7.17 67.53 -18.48
CA SER A 17 6.15 67.92 -17.49
C SER A 17 4.75 67.32 -17.74
N GLY A 18 4.67 66.17 -18.43
CA GLY A 18 3.44 65.47 -18.75
C GLY A 18 3.10 64.44 -17.67
N ASN A 19 1.86 64.49 -17.21
CA ASN A 19 1.31 63.44 -16.36
C ASN A 19 1.13 62.16 -17.19
N PHE A 20 1.26 60.99 -16.55
CA PHE A 20 0.87 59.70 -17.14
C PHE A 20 -0.20 59.02 -16.28
N THR A 21 -1.08 58.25 -16.91
CA THR A 21 -2.18 57.55 -16.22
C THR A 21 -1.86 56.06 -16.06
N VAL A 22 -1.82 55.58 -14.83
CA VAL A 22 -1.71 54.17 -14.48
C VAL A 22 -3.10 53.53 -14.49
N THR A 23 -3.21 52.37 -15.13
CA THR A 23 -4.42 51.55 -15.21
C THR A 23 -4.10 50.13 -14.72
N ALA A 24 -5.09 49.35 -14.27
CA ALA A 24 -4.91 47.97 -13.83
C ALA A 24 -6.18 47.14 -14.07
N ASP A 25 -6.10 45.82 -13.84
CA ASP A 25 -7.22 44.88 -13.99
C ASP A 25 -8.39 45.19 -13.02
N SER A 26 -8.13 45.95 -11.95
CA SER A 26 -9.15 46.43 -11.02
C SER A 26 -8.77 47.78 -10.43
N GLY A 27 -9.73 48.46 -9.78
CA GLY A 27 -9.55 49.82 -9.23
C GLY A 27 -9.86 50.94 -10.24
N THR A 28 -9.56 52.19 -9.86
CA THR A 28 -9.73 53.37 -10.73
C THR A 28 -8.40 53.80 -11.33
N ASN A 29 -8.43 54.29 -12.58
CA ASN A 29 -7.26 54.87 -13.22
C ASN A 29 -6.69 56.03 -12.41
N GLN A 30 -5.38 56.05 -12.22
CA GLN A 30 -4.70 57.08 -11.44
C GLN A 30 -3.77 57.90 -12.33
N THR A 31 -3.94 59.21 -12.34
CA THR A 31 -2.99 60.13 -12.96
C THR A 31 -1.83 60.38 -11.99
N ILE A 32 -0.62 60.06 -12.42
CA ILE A 32 0.62 60.38 -11.71
C ILE A 32 1.10 61.73 -12.23
N ALA A 33 1.02 62.74 -11.38
CA ALA A 33 1.48 64.09 -11.70
C ALA A 33 2.97 64.28 -11.39
N ASN A 34 3.55 65.37 -11.88
CA ASN A 34 4.92 65.72 -11.54
C ASN A 34 5.11 65.90 -10.03
N GLY A 35 6.05 65.15 -9.45
CA GLY A 35 6.30 65.13 -8.00
C GLY A 35 5.61 63.98 -7.25
N ASP A 36 4.69 63.26 -7.89
CA ASP A 36 4.10 62.05 -7.32
C ASP A 36 5.08 60.87 -7.39
N THR A 37 4.96 59.95 -6.43
CA THR A 37 5.73 58.69 -6.43
C THR A 37 4.89 57.57 -7.03
N LEU A 38 5.42 56.87 -8.02
CA LEU A 38 4.87 55.59 -8.45
C LEU A 38 5.28 54.51 -7.45
N ASN A 39 4.32 54.03 -6.65
CA ASN A 39 4.52 52.85 -5.81
C ASN A 39 4.02 51.61 -6.54
N ILE A 40 4.89 50.60 -6.66
CA ILE A 40 4.52 49.28 -7.16
C ILE A 40 4.44 48.38 -5.94
N ALA A 41 3.23 48.11 -5.45
CA ALA A 41 3.01 47.30 -4.26
C ALA A 41 2.88 45.81 -4.60
N GLY A 42 3.50 44.96 -3.78
CA GLY A 42 3.26 43.53 -3.74
C GLY A 42 1.84 43.21 -3.24
N GLY A 43 1.13 42.34 -3.95
CA GLY A 43 -0.19 41.83 -3.56
C GLY A 43 -0.08 40.56 -2.72
N THR A 44 -1.16 39.80 -2.62
CA THR A 44 -1.10 38.43 -2.06
C THR A 44 -0.28 37.53 -2.98
N GLY A 45 0.76 36.90 -2.45
CA GLY A 45 1.62 36.01 -3.22
C GLY A 45 2.78 36.70 -3.93
N ILE A 46 2.87 38.03 -3.89
CA ILE A 46 3.89 38.82 -4.60
C ILE A 46 4.55 39.82 -3.66
N ASP A 47 5.87 39.82 -3.61
CA ASP A 47 6.69 40.87 -3.00
C ASP A 47 7.28 41.78 -4.07
N SER A 48 7.20 43.10 -3.87
CA SER A 48 7.83 44.11 -4.72
C SER A 48 9.07 44.68 -4.04
N VAL A 49 10.23 44.60 -4.69
CA VAL A 49 11.50 45.07 -4.14
C VAL A 49 12.13 46.09 -5.08
N VAL A 50 12.29 47.32 -4.60
CA VAL A 50 13.07 48.36 -5.29
C VAL A 50 14.56 48.07 -5.11
N GLY A 51 15.30 48.06 -6.21
CA GLY A 51 16.75 47.90 -6.24
C GLY A 51 17.45 49.13 -6.80
N ALA A 52 18.78 49.15 -6.74
CA ALA A 52 19.59 50.16 -7.42
C ALA A 52 19.36 50.14 -8.94
N THR A 53 19.77 51.22 -9.63
CA THR A 53 19.67 51.39 -11.09
C THR A 53 18.24 51.24 -11.63
N ASP A 54 17.31 52.03 -11.10
CA ASP A 54 15.93 52.17 -11.60
C ASP A 54 15.19 50.84 -11.79
N LYS A 55 15.45 49.88 -10.89
CA LYS A 55 14.92 48.53 -10.96
C LYS A 55 13.87 48.28 -9.90
N VAL A 56 12.76 47.68 -10.31
CA VAL A 56 11.81 47.03 -9.40
C VAL A 56 11.74 45.55 -9.77
N THR A 57 11.86 44.69 -8.75
CA THR A 57 11.75 43.23 -8.90
C THR A 57 10.45 42.78 -8.28
N LEU A 58 9.71 41.91 -8.96
CA LEU A 58 8.50 41.28 -8.44
C LEU A 58 8.81 39.81 -8.19
N ASN A 59 8.77 39.42 -6.92
CA ASN A 59 9.08 38.07 -6.46
C ASN A 59 7.78 37.37 -6.04
N ILE A 60 7.74 36.05 -6.17
CA ILE A 60 6.71 35.26 -5.50
C ILE A 60 7.06 35.18 -4.00
N ASP A 61 6.09 35.39 -3.12
CA ASP A 61 6.28 35.28 -1.67
C ASP A 61 6.25 33.80 -1.20
N SER A 62 6.44 33.55 0.10
CA SER A 62 6.49 32.19 0.66
C SER A 62 5.11 31.50 0.81
N THR A 63 4.02 32.14 0.39
CA THR A 63 2.65 31.63 0.50
C THR A 63 2.18 30.87 -0.74
N VAL A 64 2.94 30.93 -1.84
CA VAL A 64 2.56 30.34 -3.14
C VAL A 64 3.29 29.01 -3.39
N VAL A 65 2.56 28.07 -3.98
CA VAL A 65 3.07 26.77 -4.38
C VAL A 65 3.66 26.80 -5.80
N THR A 66 4.90 26.32 -6.00
CA THR A 66 5.61 26.27 -7.29
C THR A 66 5.71 24.83 -7.82
N LEU A 67 5.98 24.68 -9.13
CA LEU A 67 5.91 23.37 -9.79
C LEU A 67 7.14 22.47 -9.57
N THR A 68 8.32 23.05 -9.38
CA THR A 68 9.60 22.32 -9.49
C THR A 68 10.30 22.07 -8.16
N ASP A 69 9.77 22.60 -7.06
CA ASP A 69 10.41 22.53 -5.75
C ASP A 69 9.63 21.66 -4.76
N SER A 70 10.35 21.11 -3.78
CA SER A 70 9.72 20.49 -2.62
C SER A 70 9.10 21.57 -1.73
N GLN A 71 7.88 21.30 -1.24
CA GLN A 71 7.13 22.28 -0.48
C GLN A 71 6.57 21.70 0.82
N THR A 72 6.64 22.50 1.89
CA THR A 72 6.06 22.15 3.19
C THR A 72 4.77 22.95 3.39
N LEU A 73 3.63 22.26 3.36
CA LEU A 73 2.31 22.87 3.52
C LEU A 73 1.86 22.76 4.98
N THR A 74 2.24 23.73 5.82
CA THR A 74 1.86 23.75 7.24
C THR A 74 0.44 24.29 7.42
N ASN A 75 -0.37 23.60 8.25
CA ASN A 75 -1.73 24.00 8.62
C ASN A 75 -2.68 24.21 7.41
N LYS A 76 -2.52 23.41 6.35
CA LYS A 76 -3.38 23.46 5.17
C LYS A 76 -4.38 22.30 5.17
N THR A 77 -5.60 22.58 4.74
CA THR A 77 -6.58 21.56 4.35
C THR A 77 -6.58 21.48 2.82
N LEU A 78 -6.33 20.29 2.28
CA LEU A 78 -6.44 20.04 0.83
C LEU A 78 -7.84 19.47 0.55
N THR A 79 -8.63 20.17 -0.25
CA THR A 79 -9.95 19.68 -0.66
C THR A 79 -9.82 18.82 -1.91
N SER A 80 -10.12 17.53 -1.79
CA SER A 80 -10.08 16.54 -2.88
C SER A 80 -8.73 16.47 -3.64
N PRO A 81 -7.58 16.31 -2.94
CA PRO A 81 -6.29 16.17 -3.61
C PRO A 81 -6.25 14.85 -4.40
N VAL A 82 -5.63 14.90 -5.59
CA VAL A 82 -5.28 13.69 -6.36
C VAL A 82 -3.77 13.51 -6.27
N LEU A 83 -3.33 12.44 -5.59
CA LEU A 83 -1.92 12.08 -5.44
C LEU A 83 -1.63 10.87 -6.35
N ASN A 84 -1.02 11.11 -7.51
CA ASN A 84 -0.84 10.09 -8.54
C ASN A 84 0.39 9.17 -8.34
N THR A 85 1.41 9.66 -7.63
CA THR A 85 2.67 8.94 -7.41
C THR A 85 2.96 8.85 -5.93
N GLY A 86 3.41 7.68 -5.49
CA GLY A 86 3.84 7.29 -4.12
C GLY A 86 3.64 8.30 -2.99
N VAL A 87 2.86 7.93 -1.99
CA VAL A 87 2.82 8.63 -0.70
C VAL A 87 3.86 7.99 0.23
N SER A 88 4.73 8.79 0.81
CA SER A 88 5.82 8.33 1.70
C SER A 88 5.95 9.20 2.94
N GLY A 89 6.77 8.77 3.89
CA GLY A 89 6.97 9.44 5.19
C GLY A 89 6.33 8.66 6.32
N THR A 90 6.15 9.28 7.48
CA THR A 90 5.70 8.59 8.71
C THR A 90 4.18 8.62 8.91
N ALA A 91 3.45 9.38 8.08
CA ALA A 91 1.99 9.44 8.09
C ALA A 91 1.33 8.29 7.29
N PHE A 92 2.13 7.55 6.51
CA PHE A 92 1.72 6.37 5.78
C PHE A 92 2.51 5.18 6.33
N LEU A 93 1.82 4.26 7.01
CA LEU A 93 2.46 3.15 7.71
C LEU A 93 2.41 1.88 6.90
N ASP A 94 3.55 1.21 6.84
CA ASP A 94 3.65 -0.16 6.37
C ASP A 94 3.94 -1.11 7.54
N GLU A 95 2.88 -1.65 8.15
CA GLU A 95 2.90 -2.56 9.30
C GLU A 95 2.12 -3.85 8.97
N ASP A 96 2.81 -4.88 8.49
CA ASP A 96 2.22 -6.15 8.04
C ASP A 96 1.33 -6.86 9.07
N ASP A 97 1.60 -6.62 10.36
CA ASP A 97 0.91 -7.24 11.49
C ASP A 97 -0.22 -6.37 12.07
N MET A 98 -0.40 -5.15 11.57
CA MET A 98 -1.32 -4.14 12.13
C MET A 98 -1.15 -4.00 13.66
N ALA A 99 0.09 -4.12 14.17
CA ALA A 99 0.35 -4.16 15.61
C ALA A 99 0.05 -2.85 16.33
N SER A 100 -0.06 -1.72 15.61
CA SER A 100 -0.46 -0.43 16.17
C SER A 100 -1.75 0.11 15.55
N ASP A 101 -2.51 0.86 16.35
CA ASP A 101 -3.61 1.70 15.90
C ASP A 101 -3.20 3.18 15.92
N SER A 102 -3.73 3.96 14.97
CA SER A 102 -3.46 5.39 14.92
C SER A 102 -4.58 6.17 14.26
N ASP A 103 -5.11 7.17 14.99
CA ASP A 103 -6.13 8.08 14.49
C ASP A 103 -5.59 9.10 13.45
N THR A 104 -4.27 9.16 13.26
CA THR A 104 -3.60 10.20 12.45
C THR A 104 -2.78 9.67 11.29
N LYS A 105 -2.68 8.35 11.14
CA LYS A 105 -1.88 7.70 10.10
C LYS A 105 -2.76 6.85 9.20
N LEU A 106 -2.35 6.74 7.94
CA LEU A 106 -2.99 5.87 6.94
C LEU A 106 -2.24 4.54 6.87
N ALA A 107 -2.97 3.42 6.78
CA ALA A 107 -2.37 2.10 6.54
C ALA A 107 -2.01 1.91 5.07
N SER A 108 -0.94 1.16 4.80
CA SER A 108 -0.53 0.82 3.45
C SER A 108 -1.37 -0.32 2.85
N GLN A 109 -1.39 -0.38 1.52
CA GLN A 109 -2.00 -1.49 0.80
C GLN A 109 -1.25 -2.82 1.04
N GLN A 110 0.06 -2.76 1.33
CA GLN A 110 0.87 -3.94 1.67
C GLN A 110 0.53 -4.44 3.07
N SER A 111 0.40 -3.57 4.07
CA SER A 111 0.02 -3.93 5.44
C SER A 111 -1.33 -4.64 5.51
N ILE A 112 -2.34 -4.07 4.84
CA ILE A 112 -3.67 -4.66 4.79
C ILE A 112 -3.62 -6.03 4.10
N LYS A 113 -2.82 -6.16 3.04
CA LYS A 113 -2.68 -7.43 2.31
C LYS A 113 -1.96 -8.47 3.15
N ALA A 114 -0.83 -8.12 3.76
CA ALA A 114 -0.06 -9.02 4.60
C ALA A 114 -0.88 -9.51 5.80
N TYR A 115 -1.61 -8.61 6.45
CA TYR A 115 -2.52 -8.96 7.54
C TYR A 115 -3.58 -9.98 7.09
N ILE A 116 -4.29 -9.71 5.99
CA ILE A 116 -5.35 -10.61 5.49
C ILE A 116 -4.79 -11.94 4.96
N ASP A 117 -3.65 -11.92 4.27
CA ASP A 117 -3.00 -13.14 3.77
C ASP A 117 -2.50 -14.05 4.90
N ALA A 118 -2.21 -13.48 6.07
CA ALA A 118 -1.77 -14.23 7.24
C ALA A 118 -2.93 -14.90 8.01
N VAL A 119 -4.18 -14.46 7.80
CA VAL A 119 -5.36 -15.06 8.48
C VAL A 119 -5.59 -16.48 7.97
N VAL A 120 -5.53 -17.45 8.89
CA VAL A 120 -5.85 -18.85 8.64
C VAL A 120 -7.08 -19.30 9.43
N ALA A 121 -7.63 -20.48 9.11
CA ALA A 121 -8.81 -21.01 9.81
C ALA A 121 -8.60 -21.18 11.33
N GLY A 122 -7.35 -21.34 11.78
CA GLY A 122 -7.01 -21.39 13.20
C GLY A 122 -7.20 -20.06 13.93
N ASP A 123 -7.13 -18.93 13.22
CA ASP A 123 -7.31 -17.59 13.80
C ASP A 123 -8.79 -17.20 13.90
N ILE A 124 -9.67 -17.92 13.20
CA ILE A 124 -11.10 -17.63 13.14
C ILE A 124 -11.79 -18.36 14.29
N SER A 125 -12.07 -17.64 15.38
CA SER A 125 -12.83 -18.17 16.51
C SER A 125 -14.30 -18.45 16.15
N ILE A 126 -14.83 -19.56 16.66
CA ILE A 126 -16.27 -19.84 16.69
C ILE A 126 -16.86 -19.46 18.05
N ASN A 127 -18.18 -19.51 18.22
CA ASN A 127 -18.77 -19.31 19.54
C ASN A 127 -18.57 -20.57 20.40
N TYR A 128 -17.90 -20.44 21.54
CA TYR A 128 -17.60 -21.53 22.46
C TYR A 128 -17.79 -21.11 23.92
N ILE A 129 -17.97 -22.10 24.80
CA ILE A 129 -18.01 -21.88 26.24
C ILE A 129 -16.57 -21.76 26.75
N SER A 130 -16.29 -20.77 27.61
CA SER A 130 -14.95 -20.54 28.17
C SER A 130 -14.28 -21.83 28.67
N GLY A 131 -13.06 -22.09 28.20
CA GLY A 131 -12.29 -23.29 28.53
C GLY A 131 -12.53 -24.50 27.62
N ALA A 132 -13.29 -24.35 26.53
CA ALA A 132 -13.44 -25.40 25.52
C ALA A 132 -12.09 -25.77 24.88
N THR A 133 -11.91 -27.05 24.58
CA THR A 133 -10.74 -27.59 23.86
C THR A 133 -10.70 -27.12 22.40
N TYR A 134 -11.88 -26.90 21.80
CA TYR A 134 -12.06 -26.51 20.41
C TYR A 134 -12.66 -25.11 20.36
N THR A 135 -11.96 -24.18 19.70
CA THR A 135 -12.31 -22.75 19.74
C THR A 135 -12.29 -22.10 18.36
N SER A 136 -11.69 -22.74 17.37
CA SER A 136 -11.49 -22.19 16.03
C SER A 136 -12.31 -22.90 14.94
N LEU A 137 -12.38 -22.28 13.76
CA LEU A 137 -12.93 -22.91 12.56
C LEU A 137 -12.09 -24.13 12.14
N GLN A 138 -10.77 -24.10 12.36
CA GLN A 138 -9.90 -25.24 12.13
C GLN A 138 -10.32 -26.45 12.98
N ASP A 139 -10.55 -26.25 14.28
CA ASP A 139 -11.01 -27.32 15.18
C ASP A 139 -12.37 -27.91 14.74
N TRP A 140 -13.26 -27.04 14.27
CA TRP A 140 -14.57 -27.46 13.75
C TRP A 140 -14.43 -28.36 12.51
N VAL A 141 -13.55 -27.99 11.58
CA VAL A 141 -13.23 -28.79 10.40
C VAL A 141 -12.63 -30.14 10.82
N ASP A 142 -11.67 -30.13 11.74
CA ASP A 142 -10.98 -31.32 12.22
C ASP A 142 -11.89 -32.31 12.98
N THR A 143 -12.97 -31.80 13.57
CA THR A 143 -13.94 -32.60 14.33
C THR A 143 -15.03 -33.18 13.44
N ILE A 144 -15.52 -32.42 12.45
CA ILE A 144 -16.67 -32.84 11.64
C ILE A 144 -16.25 -33.64 10.40
N GLN A 145 -15.11 -33.32 9.80
CA GLN A 145 -14.64 -34.06 8.63
C GLN A 145 -13.85 -35.28 9.10
N SER A 146 -14.42 -36.46 8.93
CA SER A 146 -13.70 -37.71 9.22
C SER A 146 -12.54 -37.90 8.23
N ALA A 147 -11.38 -38.31 8.72
CA ALA A 147 -10.24 -38.68 7.87
C ALA A 147 -10.63 -39.83 6.94
N GLY A 148 -10.16 -39.80 5.71
CA GLY A 148 -10.44 -40.85 4.74
C GLY A 148 -10.12 -40.49 3.30
N LYS A 149 -10.44 -41.46 2.43
CA LYS A 149 -10.32 -41.33 0.98
C LYS A 149 -11.42 -40.43 0.42
N ILE A 150 -11.04 -39.48 -0.43
CA ILE A 150 -11.97 -38.65 -1.21
C ILE A 150 -12.13 -39.21 -2.62
N SER A 151 -11.02 -39.50 -3.31
CA SER A 151 -11.03 -40.04 -4.69
C SER A 151 -9.82 -40.93 -4.98
N GLY A 152 -9.89 -41.73 -6.04
CA GLY A 152 -8.82 -42.65 -6.44
C GLY A 152 -8.64 -43.84 -5.51
N GLY A 153 -7.39 -44.29 -5.35
CA GLY A 153 -7.04 -45.38 -4.44
C GLY A 153 -7.66 -46.73 -4.81
N ALA A 154 -7.91 -46.98 -6.09
CA ALA A 154 -8.37 -48.29 -6.55
C ALA A 154 -7.31 -49.34 -6.20
N ILE A 155 -7.75 -50.44 -5.59
CA ILE A 155 -6.88 -51.57 -5.23
C ILE A 155 -7.11 -52.65 -6.28
N THR A 156 -6.03 -53.07 -6.95
CA THR A 156 -6.07 -54.13 -7.97
C THR A 156 -5.09 -55.22 -7.58
N ASP A 157 -5.53 -56.48 -7.66
CA ASP A 157 -4.66 -57.63 -7.44
C ASP A 157 -3.69 -57.82 -8.62
N ASN A 158 -2.41 -57.96 -8.32
CA ASN A 158 -1.37 -58.23 -9.33
C ASN A 158 -1.20 -59.74 -9.60
N GLY A 159 -1.87 -60.61 -8.83
CA GLY A 159 -1.81 -62.07 -8.99
C GLY A 159 -0.50 -62.71 -8.55
N ASN A 160 0.34 -61.99 -7.79
CA ASN A 160 1.69 -62.41 -7.39
C ASN A 160 1.98 -62.18 -5.90
N GLY A 161 0.94 -62.04 -5.07
CA GLY A 161 1.08 -61.72 -3.64
C GLY A 161 1.31 -60.22 -3.35
N THR A 162 1.15 -59.36 -4.35
CA THR A 162 1.14 -57.90 -4.19
C THR A 162 -0.15 -57.31 -4.76
N VAL A 163 -0.46 -56.08 -4.35
CA VAL A 163 -1.55 -55.29 -4.93
C VAL A 163 -1.03 -53.96 -5.44
N ALA A 164 -1.67 -53.44 -6.49
CA ALA A 164 -1.48 -52.07 -6.91
C ALA A 164 -2.53 -51.17 -6.25
N VAL A 165 -2.08 -50.07 -5.64
CA VAL A 165 -2.92 -49.00 -5.09
C VAL A 165 -2.74 -47.78 -5.96
N ALA A 166 -3.78 -47.40 -6.70
CA ALA A 166 -3.73 -46.23 -7.57
C ALA A 166 -3.52 -44.93 -6.77
N ALA A 167 -2.99 -43.91 -7.44
CA ALA A 167 -2.94 -42.55 -6.89
C ALA A 167 -4.34 -42.09 -6.46
N GLY A 168 -4.39 -41.19 -5.49
CA GLY A 168 -5.66 -40.68 -4.99
C GLY A 168 -5.50 -39.47 -4.10
N THR A 169 -6.64 -38.99 -3.63
CA THR A 169 -6.74 -37.78 -2.79
C THR A 169 -7.56 -38.08 -1.56
N GLY A 170 -7.23 -37.43 -0.45
CA GLY A 170 -7.80 -37.74 0.85
C GLY A 170 -7.62 -36.64 1.87
N PHE A 171 -8.06 -36.96 3.07
CA PHE A 171 -7.98 -36.12 4.25
C PHE A 171 -7.44 -36.96 5.41
N ILE A 172 -6.43 -36.47 6.12
CA ILE A 172 -5.77 -37.24 7.20
C ILE A 172 -5.41 -36.34 8.37
N LYS A 173 -5.52 -36.88 9.59
CA LYS A 173 -4.93 -36.25 10.78
C LYS A 173 -3.42 -36.44 10.76
N THR A 174 -2.68 -35.36 11.00
CA THR A 174 -1.21 -35.39 10.96
C THR A 174 -0.57 -35.92 12.24
N THR A 175 -1.32 -35.97 13.34
CA THR A 175 -0.90 -36.48 14.65
C THR A 175 -2.07 -37.20 15.34
N ASP A 176 -1.74 -38.09 16.28
CA ASP A 176 -2.73 -38.67 17.21
C ASP A 176 -3.00 -37.66 18.35
N SER A 177 -3.79 -36.64 18.03
CA SER A 177 -4.17 -35.59 18.95
C SER A 177 -5.59 -35.11 18.68
N ASP A 178 -6.30 -34.80 19.76
CA ASP A 178 -7.66 -34.25 19.71
C ASP A 178 -7.69 -32.92 18.93
N THR A 179 -6.68 -32.06 19.12
CA THR A 179 -6.49 -30.78 18.42
C THR A 179 -5.50 -30.87 17.26
N GLY A 180 -5.16 -32.08 16.82
CA GLY A 180 -4.25 -32.30 15.70
C GLY A 180 -4.88 -31.85 14.38
N SER A 181 -4.19 -30.97 13.65
CA SER A 181 -4.69 -30.48 12.37
C SER A 181 -4.81 -31.60 11.34
N SER A 182 -5.95 -31.63 10.66
CA SER A 182 -6.20 -32.49 9.52
C SER A 182 -5.85 -31.75 8.23
N LYS A 183 -5.29 -32.48 7.27
CA LYS A 183 -4.82 -31.90 6.00
C LYS A 183 -5.41 -32.65 4.81
N PHE A 184 -5.77 -31.89 3.79
CA PHE A 184 -5.95 -32.44 2.45
C PHE A 184 -4.61 -32.88 1.91
N PHE A 185 -4.61 -34.00 1.21
CA PHE A 185 -3.40 -34.55 0.67
C PHE A 185 -3.66 -35.42 -0.54
N ASP A 186 -2.62 -35.57 -1.35
CA ASP A 186 -2.57 -36.51 -2.47
C ASP A 186 -1.49 -37.56 -2.17
N TRP A 187 -1.74 -38.81 -2.55
CA TRP A 187 -0.71 -39.85 -2.55
C TRP A 187 -0.46 -40.35 -3.96
N SER A 188 0.80 -40.73 -4.21
CA SER A 188 1.19 -41.34 -5.47
C SER A 188 0.78 -42.80 -5.52
N GLN A 189 0.67 -43.34 -6.74
CA GLN A 189 0.44 -44.77 -6.93
C GLN A 189 1.57 -45.58 -6.27
N ASP A 190 1.20 -46.67 -5.60
CA ASP A 190 2.10 -47.78 -5.29
C ASP A 190 1.70 -48.99 -6.13
N ALA A 191 2.57 -49.40 -7.04
CA ALA A 191 2.27 -50.46 -8.00
C ALA A 191 2.41 -51.87 -7.42
N ALA A 192 3.10 -52.05 -6.28
CA ALA A 192 3.49 -53.36 -5.78
C ALA A 192 3.55 -53.39 -4.24
N VAL A 193 2.44 -53.03 -3.60
CA VAL A 193 2.28 -53.14 -2.16
C VAL A 193 2.31 -54.62 -1.77
N SER A 194 3.27 -55.00 -0.93
CA SER A 194 3.50 -56.39 -0.53
C SER A 194 2.45 -56.85 0.48
N LEU A 195 1.87 -58.03 0.25
CA LEU A 195 0.98 -58.68 1.22
C LEU A 195 1.70 -59.84 1.92
N THR A 196 1.33 -60.09 3.16
CA THR A 196 1.78 -61.25 3.93
C THR A 196 0.83 -62.42 3.70
N ASP A 197 1.37 -63.57 3.30
CA ASP A 197 0.58 -64.78 3.05
C ASP A 197 -0.06 -65.31 4.33
N ASN A 198 -1.26 -65.90 4.18
CA ASN A 198 -2.03 -66.50 5.27
C ASN A 198 -2.26 -65.55 6.48
N SER A 199 -2.33 -64.25 6.24
CA SER A 199 -2.65 -63.22 7.23
C SER A 199 -3.67 -62.20 6.68
N SER A 200 -4.39 -61.56 7.58
CA SER A 200 -5.24 -60.41 7.26
C SER A 200 -4.35 -59.18 7.05
N ASN A 201 -4.31 -58.66 5.84
CA ASN A 201 -3.55 -57.48 5.49
C ASN A 201 -4.46 -56.24 5.49
N TYR A 202 -4.03 -55.18 6.16
CA TYR A 202 -4.68 -53.88 6.19
C TYR A 202 -3.86 -52.92 5.34
N ILE A 203 -4.46 -52.42 4.26
CA ILE A 203 -3.87 -51.40 3.40
C ILE A 203 -4.47 -50.07 3.83
N TYR A 204 -3.62 -49.11 4.16
CA TYR A 204 -4.04 -47.78 4.57
C TYR A 204 -3.09 -46.74 4.01
N ILE A 205 -3.53 -45.48 4.06
CA ILE A 205 -2.66 -44.35 3.75
C ILE A 205 -2.23 -43.73 5.07
N GLU A 206 -0.93 -43.52 5.24
CA GLU A 206 -0.37 -42.90 6.43
C GLU A 206 0.33 -41.59 6.11
N TYR A 207 0.35 -40.70 7.09
CA TYR A 207 1.10 -39.45 7.02
C TYR A 207 2.57 -39.70 7.39
N ASN A 208 3.42 -39.99 6.41
CA ASN A 208 4.86 -40.22 6.63
C ASN A 208 5.63 -38.88 6.59
N SER A 209 5.59 -38.14 7.70
CA SER A 209 6.35 -36.89 7.92
C SER A 209 6.21 -35.84 6.82
N GLY A 210 4.99 -35.65 6.30
CA GLY A 210 4.71 -34.69 5.23
C GLY A 210 4.61 -35.29 3.83
N SER A 211 4.95 -36.58 3.67
CA SER A 211 4.80 -37.31 2.40
C SER A 211 3.84 -38.49 2.59
N PRO A 212 2.53 -38.31 2.38
CA PRO A 212 1.57 -39.40 2.53
C PRO A 212 1.90 -40.58 1.61
N GLN A 213 1.78 -41.79 2.13
CA GLN A 213 2.16 -43.01 1.41
C GLN A 213 1.22 -44.18 1.69
N VAL A 214 1.22 -45.15 0.78
CA VAL A 214 0.54 -46.42 0.99
C VAL A 214 1.36 -47.25 1.97
N ALA A 215 0.70 -47.80 2.97
CA ALA A 215 1.31 -48.65 3.98
C ALA A 215 0.45 -49.90 4.21
N THR A 216 1.09 -50.93 4.76
CA THR A 216 0.45 -52.19 5.12
C THR A 216 0.77 -52.60 6.54
N ALA A 217 -0.24 -53.10 7.24
CA ALA A 217 -0.09 -53.76 8.52
C ALA A 217 -0.78 -55.13 8.49
N THR A 218 -0.33 -56.03 9.36
CA THR A 218 -0.93 -57.34 9.57
C THR A 218 -1.40 -57.45 11.01
N THR A 219 -2.48 -58.19 11.23
CA THR A 219 -2.88 -58.67 12.57
C THR A 219 -2.35 -60.08 12.82
#